data_AF-A0A4V1TCF9-F1
#
_entry.id   AF-A0A4V1TCF9-F1
#
_cell.length_a   1.000
_cell.length_b   1.000
_cell.length_c   1.000
_cell.angle_alpha   90.00
_cell.angle_beta   90.00
_cell.angle_gamma   90.00
#
_symmetry.space_group_name_H-M   'P 1'
#
loop_
_entity.id
_entity.type
_entity.pdbx_description
1 polymer ?
#
loop_
_entity_poly.entity_id
_entity_poly.type
_entity_poly.pdbx_seq_one_letter_code
_entity_poly.pdbx_strand_id
1 'polypeptide(L)'
;MRYLHTMVRVKDLDASLHFYKTLMGLEEIRRIENDKGRFTLVFLAARDDVSQAEENMAPCIELTYNWDSEDYTGGRNFGHLA
;
A
#
# COMPACT_ATOMS: atom_id res chain seq x y z
N MET A 1 -0.01 -18.11 -13.24
CA MET A 1 0.70 -17.07 -12.44
C MET A 1 -0.31 -15.99 -12.13
N ARG A 2 -0.44 -15.55 -10.86
CA ARG A 2 -1.37 -14.48 -10.44
C ARG A 2 -0.54 -13.27 -10.01
N TYR A 3 -0.93 -12.08 -10.47
CA TYR A 3 -0.33 -10.84 -9.98
C TYR A 3 -0.95 -10.52 -8.61
N LEU A 4 -0.12 -10.31 -7.59
CA LEU A 4 -0.61 -10.19 -6.22
C LEU A 4 -0.85 -8.73 -5.84
N HIS A 5 0.22 -7.96 -5.76
CA HIS A 5 0.16 -6.58 -5.37
C HIS A 5 1.24 -5.76 -6.05
N THR A 6 1.03 -4.44 -6.07
CA THR A 6 2.09 -3.47 -6.35
C THR A 6 2.48 -2.80 -5.04
N MET A 7 3.78 -2.82 -4.72
CA MET A 7 4.29 -2.18 -3.51
C MET A 7 4.85 -0.78 -3.81
N VAL A 8 4.47 0.18 -2.98
CA VAL A 8 4.96 1.56 -3.01
C VAL A 8 5.48 1.93 -1.62
N ARG A 9 6.74 2.40 -1.55
CA ARG A 9 7.26 2.96 -0.30
C ARG A 9 6.73 4.38 -0.10
N VAL A 10 6.31 4.69 1.11
CA VAL A 10 5.77 6.01 1.47
C VAL A 10 6.54 6.60 2.64
N LYS A 11 6.77 7.91 2.60
CA LYS A 11 7.50 8.65 3.64
C LYS A 11 6.58 9.12 4.78
N ASP A 12 5.32 9.38 4.46
CA ASP A 12 4.29 9.81 5.40
C ASP A 12 3.07 8.91 5.23
N LEU A 13 2.82 8.07 6.24
CA LEU A 13 1.74 7.09 6.17
C LEU A 13 0.37 7.75 6.25
N ASP A 14 0.21 8.79 7.07
CA ASP A 14 -1.09 9.46 7.25
C ASP A 14 -1.50 10.23 6.00
N ALA A 15 -0.56 10.97 5.40
CA ALA A 15 -0.80 11.66 4.13
C ALA A 15 -1.13 10.66 3.01
N SER A 16 -0.45 9.51 2.99
CA SER A 16 -0.70 8.46 2.00
C SER A 16 -2.07 7.80 2.20
N LEU A 17 -2.46 7.48 3.44
CA LEU A 17 -3.77 6.92 3.74
C LEU A 17 -4.90 7.90 3.42
N HIS A 18 -4.70 9.20 3.67
CA HIS A 18 -5.65 10.21 3.25
C HIS A 18 -5.83 10.20 1.71
N PHE A 19 -4.73 10.20 0.96
CA PHE A 19 -4.79 10.13 -0.50
C PHE A 19 -5.47 8.85 -1.01
N TYR A 20 -4.99 7.67 -0.62
CA TYR A 20 -5.47 6.41 -1.15
C TYR A 20 -6.86 6.02 -0.62
N LYS A 21 -7.13 6.19 0.67
CA LYS A 21 -8.42 5.78 1.26
C LYS A 21 -9.49 6.85 1.10
N THR A 22 -9.17 8.11 1.39
CA THR A 22 -10.18 9.18 1.39
C THR A 22 -10.41 9.75 -0.01
N LEU A 23 -9.34 10.11 -0.73
CA LEU A 23 -9.49 10.80 -2.02
C LEU A 23 -9.71 9.82 -3.18
N MET A 24 -9.01 8.68 -3.19
CA MET A 24 -9.16 7.62 -4.21
C MET A 24 -10.22 6.57 -3.86
N GLY A 25 -10.67 6.51 -2.60
CA GLY A 25 -11.72 5.60 -2.16
C GLY A 25 -11.31 4.13 -2.01
N LEU A 26 -10.00 3.84 -1.87
CA LEU A 26 -9.54 2.47 -1.59
C LEU A 26 -9.86 2.06 -0.16
N GLU A 27 -10.06 0.77 0.05
CA GLU A 27 -10.37 0.20 1.35
C GLU A 27 -9.15 -0.56 1.89
N GLU A 28 -8.88 -0.39 3.18
CA GLU A 28 -7.79 -1.10 3.85
C GLU A 28 -8.24 -2.50 4.21
N ILE A 29 -7.58 -3.49 3.62
CA ILE A 29 -7.90 -4.91 3.79
C ILE A 29 -6.99 -5.60 4.82
N ARG A 30 -5.80 -5.04 5.06
CA ARG A 30 -4.84 -5.60 6.02
C ARG A 30 -3.80 -4.58 6.45
N ARG A 31 -3.38 -4.66 7.71
CA ARG A 31 -2.25 -3.92 8.26
C ARG A 31 -1.33 -4.86 9.02
N ILE A 32 -0.02 -4.63 8.90
CA ILE A 32 1.01 -5.36 9.64
C ILE A 32 1.99 -4.34 10.21
N GLU A 33 2.25 -4.43 11.50
CA GLU A 33 3.30 -3.66 12.18
C GLU A 33 4.38 -4.62 12.62
N ASN A 34 5.65 -4.23 12.44
CA ASN A 34 6.79 -5.03 12.84
C ASN A 34 7.76 -4.18 13.65
N ASP A 35 7.64 -4.24 14.97
CA ASP A 35 8.48 -3.49 15.90
C ASP A 35 9.98 -3.76 15.70
N LYS A 36 10.34 -5.04 15.49
CA LYS A 36 11.73 -5.46 15.33
C LYS A 36 12.32 -4.95 14.00
N GLY A 37 11.50 -4.94 12.96
CA GLY A 37 11.86 -4.43 11.63
C GLY A 37 11.69 -2.93 11.46
N ARG A 38 10.98 -2.26 12.38
CA ARG A 38 10.65 -0.83 12.37
C ARG A 38 9.93 -0.37 11.10
N PHE A 39 8.86 -1.07 10.74
CA PHE A 39 8.01 -0.71 9.60
C PHE A 39 6.54 -1.06 9.80
N THR A 40 5.69 -0.40 9.02
CA THR A 40 4.26 -0.69 8.85
C THR A 40 3.98 -1.02 7.38
N LEU A 41 3.23 -2.09 7.14
CA LEU A 41 2.66 -2.44 5.83
C LEU A 41 1.15 -2.21 5.87
N VAL A 42 0.61 -1.57 4.85
CA VAL A 42 -0.84 -1.40 4.66
C VAL A 42 -1.24 -1.89 3.27
N PHE A 43 -2.17 -2.82 3.22
CA PHE A 43 -2.71 -3.35 1.98
C PHE A 43 -4.06 -2.70 1.70
N LEU A 44 -4.21 -2.13 0.51
CA LEU A 44 -5.39 -1.40 0.06
C LEU A 44 -5.96 -2.03 -1.23
N ALA A 45 -7.27 -2.17 -1.31
CA ALA A 45 -7.96 -2.66 -2.51
C ALA A 45 -9.02 -1.67 -2.98
N ALA A 46 -9.35 -1.72 -4.28
CA ALA A 46 -10.52 -1.01 -4.79
C ALA A 46 -11.79 -1.62 -4.20
N ARG A 47 -12.83 -0.80 -4.00
CA ARG A 47 -14.08 -1.19 -3.33
C ARG A 47 -14.71 -2.45 -3.92
N ASP A 48 -14.72 -2.55 -5.24
CA ASP A 48 -15.31 -3.68 -5.96
C ASP A 48 -14.43 -4.94 -5.90
N ASP A 49 -13.16 -4.81 -5.51
CA ASP A 49 -12.19 -5.91 -5.39
C ASP A 49 -11.98 -6.40 -3.95
N VAL A 50 -12.53 -5.72 -2.93
CA VAL A 50 -12.26 -6.00 -1.50
C VAL A 50 -12.48 -7.47 -1.16
N SER A 51 -13.64 -8.05 -1.52
CA SER A 51 -13.94 -9.45 -1.19
C SER A 51 -12.92 -10.42 -1.81
N GLN A 52 -12.47 -10.16 -3.04
CA GLN A 52 -11.45 -10.98 -3.68
C GLN A 52 -10.09 -10.79 -3.03
N ALA A 53 -9.74 -9.55 -2.70
CA ALA A 53 -8.46 -9.17 -2.13
C ALA A 53 -8.30 -9.67 -0.69
N GLU A 54 -9.36 -9.73 0.11
CA GLU A 54 -9.35 -10.34 1.45
C GLU A 54 -9.10 -11.85 1.41
N GLU A 55 -9.75 -12.55 0.48
CA GLU A 55 -9.58 -14.01 0.34
C GLU A 55 -8.17 -14.37 -0.18
N ASN A 56 -7.66 -13.60 -1.12
CA ASN A 56 -6.50 -13.99 -1.92
C ASN A 56 -5.25 -13.12 -1.72
N MET A 57 -5.36 -12.06 -0.91
CA MET A 57 -4.35 -10.99 -0.83
C MET A 57 -4.01 -10.38 -2.20
N ALA A 58 -5.01 -10.32 -3.12
CA ALA A 58 -4.85 -9.82 -4.48
C ALA A 58 -6.20 -9.56 -5.19
N PRO A 59 -6.32 -8.52 -6.04
CA PRO A 59 -5.32 -7.48 -6.32
C PRO A 59 -5.30 -6.41 -5.21
N CYS A 60 -4.12 -5.93 -4.83
CA CYS A 60 -4.01 -4.83 -3.87
C CYS A 60 -2.76 -3.96 -4.09
N ILE A 61 -2.76 -2.77 -3.48
CA ILE A 61 -1.59 -1.92 -3.31
C ILE A 61 -1.03 -2.18 -1.92
N GLU A 62 0.26 -2.42 -1.81
CA GLU A 62 0.98 -2.45 -0.53
C GLU A 62 1.70 -1.12 -0.32
N LEU A 63 1.34 -0.39 0.72
CA LEU A 63 2.12 0.74 1.21
C LEU A 63 3.11 0.25 2.25
N THR A 64 4.40 0.49 2.01
CA THR A 64 5.45 0.22 2.99
C THR A 64 5.93 1.53 3.59
N TYR A 65 5.73 1.68 4.90
CA TYR A 65 6.20 2.81 5.68
C TYR A 65 7.31 2.37 6.64
N ASN A 66 8.53 2.86 6.42
CA ASN A 66 9.64 2.68 7.36
C ASN A 66 9.57 3.76 8.45
N TRP A 67 9.63 3.37 9.72
CA TRP A 67 9.51 4.30 10.85
C TRP A 67 10.72 5.20 10.98
N ASP A 68 11.88 4.68 10.58
CA ASP A 68 13.10 5.46 10.43
C ASP A 68 13.08 6.12 9.05
N SER A 69 12.90 7.44 9.04
CA SER A 69 12.71 8.19 7.81
C SER A 69 13.92 8.12 6.89
N GLU A 70 13.68 7.88 5.61
CA GLU A 70 14.67 7.95 4.55
C GLU A 70 14.12 8.76 3.37
N ASP A 71 15.01 9.38 2.60
CA ASP A 71 14.64 10.04 1.36
C ASP A 71 14.67 9.02 0.20
N TYR A 72 13.50 8.70 -0.33
CA TYR A 72 13.38 7.89 -1.53
C TYR A 72 13.79 8.69 -2.76
N THR A 73 14.85 8.24 -3.44
CA THR A 73 15.30 8.81 -4.72
C THR A 73 14.83 7.94 -5.88
N GLY A 74 14.54 8.54 -7.04
CA GLY A 74 14.04 7.83 -8.22
C GLY A 74 12.58 8.14 -8.56
N GLY A 75 11.93 7.28 -9.36
CA GLY A 75 10.50 7.40 -9.72
C GLY A 75 10.20 7.54 -11.21
N ARG A 76 11.20 7.75 -12.09
CA ARG A 76 10.98 7.87 -13.55
C ARG A 76 10.69 6.54 -14.27
N ASN A 77 10.81 5.43 -13.56
CA ASN A 77 10.52 4.08 -14.05
C ASN A 77 9.08 3.63 -13.73
N PHE A 78 8.42 4.29 -12.77
CA PHE A 78 7.05 3.97 -12.40
C PHE A 78 6.08 4.88 -13.16
N GLY A 79 5.19 4.28 -13.96
CA GLY A 79 4.25 5.00 -14.81
C GLY A 79 2.99 5.42 -14.05
N HIS A 80 2.11 4.45 -13.81
CA HIS A 80 0.85 4.63 -13.09
C HIS A 80 0.30 3.27 -12.61
N LEU A 81 -0.73 3.33 -11.75
CA LEU A 81 -1.62 2.22 -11.43
C LEU A 81 -2.95 2.46 -12.16
N ALA A 82 -3.57 1.41 -12.68
CA ALA A 82 -4.86 1.44 -13.37
C ALA A 82 -5.66 0.19 -13.05
#